data_AF-K9V0E8-F1
#
_entry.id   AF-K9V0E8-F1
#
_cell.length_a   1.000
_cell.length_b   1.000
_cell.length_c   1.000
_cell.angle_alpha   90.00
_cell.angle_beta   90.00
_cell.angle_gamma   90.00
#
_symmetry.space_group_name_H-M   'P 1'
#
loop_
_entity.id
_entity.type
_entity.pdbx_description
1 polymer ?
#
loop_
_entity_poly.entity_id
_entity_poly.type
_entity_poly.pdbx_seq_one_letter_code
_entity_poly.pdbx_strand_id
1 'polypeptide(L)'
;MLKLDSSIIQELVEILTPYMINDRDRHSLLIAALGNNATVLQQITWSGAVATFIPDMAYKLVSYGEIAPGKQALWVLLDYVRSQRVGLDVQQRIDKLLDRLTVSHPPDPQPVIKNLQFLIKNKILQEFATTCNNQENADMLLDTIDFPGHLRPMFPQTGTALGYWQSICRQIQNGVLPGGNDLQLLVDAAAEIFPANSIFQQYRS
;
A
#
# COMPACT_ATOMS: atom_id res chain seq x y z
N MET A 1 -3.97 -3.86 18.80
CA MET A 1 -5.34 -3.31 18.92
C MET A 1 -5.24 -1.80 18.82
N LEU A 2 -5.80 -1.24 17.75
CA LEU A 2 -5.73 0.20 17.46
C LEU A 2 -6.44 0.98 18.57
N LYS A 3 -5.77 1.99 19.15
CA LYS A 3 -6.34 2.86 20.18
C LYS A 3 -6.65 4.23 19.60
N LEU A 4 -7.91 4.65 19.70
CA LEU A 4 -8.32 6.00 19.35
C LEU A 4 -8.08 6.90 20.56
N ASP A 5 -7.06 7.75 20.48
CA ASP A 5 -6.87 8.82 21.46
C ASP A 5 -7.82 10.00 21.18
N SER A 6 -7.96 10.89 22.16
CA SER A 6 -8.89 12.04 22.06
C SER A 6 -8.60 12.97 20.89
N SER A 7 -7.33 13.10 20.46
CA SER A 7 -6.97 13.92 19.32
C SER A 7 -7.37 13.28 17.99
N ILE A 8 -7.29 11.95 17.87
CA ILE A 8 -7.80 11.22 16.70
C ILE A 8 -9.32 11.39 16.60
N ILE A 9 -10.03 11.23 17.73
CA ILE A 9 -11.48 11.38 17.75
C ILE A 9 -11.91 12.79 17.35
N GLN A 10 -11.25 13.83 17.87
CA GLN A 10 -11.56 15.21 17.50
C GLN A 10 -11.36 15.45 15.99
N GLU A 11 -10.25 14.98 15.44
CA GLU A 11 -9.93 15.12 14.02
C GLU A 11 -10.96 14.38 13.14
N LEU A 12 -11.38 13.17 13.55
CA LEU A 12 -12.45 12.43 12.87
C LEU A 12 -13.76 13.20 12.87
N VAL A 13 -14.13 13.83 13.99
CA VAL A 13 -15.34 14.65 14.09
C VAL A 13 -15.27 15.80 13.10
N GLU A 14 -14.16 16.54 13.06
CA GLU A 14 -14.01 17.68 12.17
C GLU A 14 -14.08 17.30 10.68
N ILE A 15 -13.40 16.21 10.29
CA ILE A 15 -13.35 15.76 8.90
C ILE A 15 -14.67 15.15 8.43
N LEU A 16 -15.34 14.36 9.28
CA LEU A 16 -16.51 13.59 8.86
C LEU A 16 -17.84 14.35 9.04
N THR A 17 -17.88 15.38 9.89
CA THR A 17 -19.10 16.18 10.14
C THR A 17 -19.80 16.66 8.86
N PRO A 18 -19.10 17.21 7.85
CA PRO A 18 -19.74 17.68 6.62
C PRO A 18 -20.50 16.60 5.84
N TYR A 19 -20.16 15.32 6.06
CA TYR A 19 -20.71 14.17 5.34
C TYR A 19 -21.73 13.38 6.16
N MET A 20 -21.97 13.77 7.41
CA MET A 20 -22.74 12.97 8.38
C MET A 20 -23.83 13.79 9.09
N ILE A 21 -24.31 14.86 8.43
CA ILE A 21 -25.25 15.84 9.00
C ILE A 21 -26.52 15.15 9.51
N ASN A 22 -27.09 14.24 8.72
CA ASN A 22 -28.31 13.51 9.06
C ASN A 22 -28.15 11.99 8.83
N ASP A 23 -29.11 11.22 9.33
CA ASP A 23 -29.12 9.75 9.27
C ASP A 23 -29.01 9.21 7.84
N ARG A 24 -29.62 9.90 6.87
CA ARG A 24 -29.55 9.50 5.45
C ARG A 24 -28.14 9.65 4.89
N ASP A 25 -27.46 10.75 5.19
CA ASP A 25 -26.10 11.00 4.72
C ASP A 25 -25.12 10.01 5.36
N ARG A 26 -25.28 9.75 6.67
CA ARG A 26 -24.51 8.72 7.40
C ARG A 26 -24.64 7.35 6.76
N HIS A 27 -25.88 6.93 6.48
CA HIS A 27 -26.16 5.65 5.82
C HIS A 27 -25.51 5.60 4.44
N SER A 28 -25.74 6.63 3.62
CA SER A 28 -25.23 6.68 2.25
C SER A 28 -23.70 6.58 2.23
N LEU A 29 -23.02 7.31 3.10
CA LEU A 29 -21.56 7.31 3.16
C LEU A 29 -21.01 5.96 3.63
N LEU A 30 -21.52 5.44 4.74
CA LEU A 30 -21.00 4.21 5.35
C LEU A 30 -21.28 2.98 4.47
N ILE A 31 -22.44 2.93 3.82
CA ILE A 31 -22.74 1.89 2.82
C ILE A 31 -21.80 1.99 1.62
N ALA A 32 -21.56 3.20 1.12
CA ALA A 32 -20.70 3.37 -0.04
C ALA A 32 -19.23 3.01 0.26
N ALA A 33 -18.77 3.29 1.48
CA ALA A 33 -17.42 2.96 1.92
C ALA A 33 -17.23 1.47 2.24
N LEU A 34 -18.14 0.88 3.03
CA LEU A 34 -17.97 -0.45 3.62
C LEU A 34 -18.67 -1.57 2.83
N GLY A 35 -19.59 -1.20 1.93
CA GLY A 35 -20.46 -2.11 1.21
C GLY A 35 -21.72 -2.49 1.98
N ASN A 36 -22.81 -2.77 1.24
CA ASN A 36 -24.13 -3.07 1.80
C ASN A 36 -24.18 -4.25 2.79
N ASN A 37 -23.21 -5.17 2.72
CA ASN A 37 -23.23 -6.42 3.47
C ASN A 37 -22.28 -6.42 4.68
N ALA A 38 -21.64 -5.29 4.99
CA ALA A 38 -20.74 -5.21 6.15
C ALA A 38 -21.54 -5.33 7.45
N THR A 39 -21.31 -6.39 8.22
CA THR A 39 -22.07 -6.66 9.46
C THR A 39 -21.84 -5.60 10.54
N VAL A 40 -20.74 -4.86 10.48
CA VAL A 40 -20.50 -3.69 11.34
C VAL A 40 -21.60 -2.63 11.23
N LEU A 41 -22.26 -2.50 10.07
CA LEU A 41 -23.36 -1.56 9.86
C LEU A 41 -24.57 -1.87 10.77
N GLN A 42 -24.73 -3.12 11.19
CA GLN A 42 -25.80 -3.55 12.11
C GLN A 42 -25.51 -3.15 13.56
N GLN A 43 -24.26 -2.80 13.88
CA GLN A 43 -23.84 -2.37 15.22
C GLN A 43 -23.93 -0.85 15.39
N ILE A 44 -24.10 -0.10 14.30
CA ILE A 44 -24.15 1.36 14.32
C ILE A 44 -25.52 1.84 14.79
N THR A 45 -25.51 2.79 15.72
CA THR A 45 -26.71 3.52 16.12
C THR A 45 -26.81 4.75 15.22
N TRP A 46 -27.75 4.73 14.28
CA TRP A 46 -27.81 5.72 13.20
C TRP A 46 -28.28 7.11 13.64
N SER A 47 -29.03 7.17 14.74
CA SER A 47 -29.62 8.39 15.27
C SER A 47 -28.68 9.13 16.24
N GLY A 48 -29.05 10.38 16.56
CA GLY A 48 -28.35 11.21 17.54
C GLY A 48 -27.54 12.34 16.93
N ALA A 49 -26.91 13.13 17.81
CA ALA A 49 -26.11 14.29 17.42
C ALA A 49 -24.81 13.86 16.74
N VAL A 50 -24.33 14.64 15.76
CA VAL A 50 -23.11 14.33 15.00
C VAL A 50 -21.89 14.18 15.92
N ALA A 51 -21.76 15.07 16.89
CA ALA A 51 -20.67 15.08 17.86
C ALA A 51 -20.61 13.81 18.73
N THR A 52 -21.72 13.11 18.91
CA THR A 52 -21.78 11.82 19.63
C THR A 52 -21.75 10.62 18.69
N PHE A 53 -22.31 10.77 17.48
CA PHE A 53 -22.37 9.72 16.47
C PHE A 53 -20.99 9.34 15.95
N ILE A 54 -20.18 10.32 15.55
CA ILE A 54 -18.86 10.05 14.94
C ILE A 54 -17.94 9.29 15.89
N PRO A 55 -17.77 9.68 17.18
CA PRO A 55 -16.96 8.91 18.12
C PRO A 55 -17.47 7.48 18.32
N ASP A 56 -18.78 7.29 18.56
CA ASP A 56 -19.38 5.97 18.76
C ASP A 56 -19.17 5.06 17.54
N MET A 57 -19.44 5.58 16.35
CA MET A 57 -19.21 4.88 15.08
C MET A 57 -17.72 4.52 14.90
N ALA A 58 -16.80 5.45 15.16
CA ALA A 58 -15.37 5.20 15.02
C ALA A 58 -14.89 4.06 15.95
N TYR A 59 -15.35 4.04 17.21
CA TYR A 59 -15.03 2.95 18.14
C TYR A 59 -15.58 1.60 17.67
N LYS A 60 -16.80 1.58 17.10
CA LYS A 60 -17.39 0.36 16.54
C LYS A 60 -16.61 -0.16 15.34
N LEU A 61 -16.21 0.74 14.42
CA LEU A 61 -15.38 0.37 13.27
C LEU A 61 -13.99 -0.16 13.68
N VAL A 62 -13.38 0.44 14.69
CA VAL A 62 -12.09 -0.04 15.23
C VAL A 62 -12.25 -1.39 15.93
N SER A 63 -13.29 -1.56 16.75
CA SER A 63 -13.57 -2.80 17.48
C SER A 63 -13.93 -3.96 16.55
N TYR A 64 -14.59 -3.66 15.43
CA TYR A 64 -14.89 -4.63 14.39
C TYR A 64 -13.62 -5.17 13.70
N GLY A 65 -12.58 -4.34 13.57
CA GLY A 65 -11.33 -4.73 12.91
C GLY A 65 -11.45 -4.65 11.40
N GLU A 66 -11.35 -5.80 10.72
CA GLU A 66 -11.24 -5.90 9.27
C GLU A 66 -12.56 -6.26 8.59
N ILE A 67 -12.92 -5.54 7.53
CA ILE A 67 -14.06 -5.90 6.66
C ILE A 67 -13.67 -6.88 5.54
N ALA A 68 -12.38 -6.98 5.25
CA ALA A 68 -11.73 -7.94 4.37
C ALA A 68 -10.24 -8.02 4.76
N PRO A 69 -9.50 -9.07 4.37
CA PRO A 69 -8.08 -9.21 4.72
C PRO A 69 -7.28 -7.93 4.41
N GLY A 70 -6.65 -7.36 5.44
CA GLY A 70 -5.85 -6.14 5.34
C GLY A 70 -6.65 -4.84 5.18
N LYS A 71 -7.98 -4.89 5.29
CA LYS A 71 -8.88 -3.72 5.15
C LYS A 71 -9.58 -3.42 6.47
N GLN A 72 -8.93 -2.63 7.33
CA GLN A 72 -9.52 -2.16 8.57
C GLN A 72 -10.70 -1.20 8.30
N ALA A 73 -11.82 -1.37 9.00
CA ALA A 73 -13.08 -0.71 8.66
C ALA A 73 -13.02 0.84 8.72
N LEU A 74 -12.36 1.41 9.74
CA LEU A 74 -12.20 2.86 9.88
C LEU A 74 -11.25 3.41 8.81
N TRP A 75 -10.17 2.69 8.50
CA TRP A 75 -9.26 3.00 7.42
C TRP A 75 -10.00 3.07 6.08
N VAL A 76 -10.84 2.08 5.78
CA VAL A 76 -11.63 2.04 4.52
C VAL A 76 -12.58 3.23 4.42
N LEU A 77 -13.23 3.61 5.53
CA LEU A 77 -14.07 4.81 5.55
C LEU A 77 -13.27 6.07 5.21
N LEU A 78 -12.11 6.25 5.83
CA LEU A 78 -11.26 7.42 5.61
C LEU A 78 -10.68 7.47 4.19
N ASP A 79 -10.21 6.35 3.66
CA ASP A 79 -9.74 6.26 2.27
C ASP A 79 -10.87 6.54 1.28
N TYR A 80 -12.09 6.08 1.57
CA TYR A 80 -13.26 6.42 0.78
C TYR A 80 -13.53 7.93 0.78
N VAL A 81 -13.55 8.58 1.95
CA VAL A 81 -13.77 10.03 2.08
C VAL A 81 -12.65 10.80 1.37
N ARG A 82 -11.39 10.39 1.52
CA ARG A 82 -10.23 10.95 0.83
C ARG A 82 -10.35 10.88 -0.69
N SER A 83 -10.90 9.78 -1.21
CA SER A 83 -11.11 9.56 -2.66
C SER A 83 -12.24 10.43 -3.24
N GLN A 84 -13.09 11.00 -2.40
CA GLN A 84 -14.05 12.00 -2.85
C GLN A 84 -13.33 13.27 -3.30
N ARG A 85 -14.02 14.14 -4.06
CA ARG A 85 -13.48 15.46 -4.45
C ARG A 85 -13.42 16.42 -3.24
N VAL A 86 -12.64 16.06 -2.24
CA VAL A 86 -12.31 16.87 -1.06
C VAL A 86 -11.21 17.87 -1.41
N GLY A 87 -11.15 18.98 -0.67
CA GLY A 87 -10.06 19.94 -0.78
C GLY A 87 -8.72 19.33 -0.36
N LEU A 88 -7.61 19.84 -0.91
CA LEU A 88 -6.25 19.35 -0.65
C LEU A 88 -5.89 19.32 0.85
N ASP A 89 -6.37 20.29 1.62
CA ASP A 89 -6.18 20.36 3.07
C ASP A 89 -6.79 19.13 3.77
N VAL A 90 -8.05 18.80 3.44
CA VAL A 90 -8.74 17.63 3.99
C VAL A 90 -8.05 16.33 3.59
N GLN A 91 -7.51 16.23 2.36
CA GLN A 91 -6.72 15.05 1.96
C GLN A 91 -5.49 14.86 2.83
N GLN A 92 -4.72 15.93 3.08
CA GLN A 92 -3.52 15.87 3.91
C GLN A 92 -3.83 15.52 5.37
N ARG A 93 -4.96 16.02 5.89
CA ARG A 93 -5.44 15.66 7.23
C ARG A 93 -5.82 14.19 7.33
N ILE A 94 -6.52 13.66 6.31
CA ILE A 94 -6.83 12.23 6.24
C ILE A 94 -5.56 11.40 6.11
N ASP A 95 -4.59 11.79 5.28
CA ASP A 95 -3.32 11.07 5.13
C ASP A 95 -2.60 10.94 6.48
N LYS A 96 -2.51 12.02 7.24
CA LYS A 96 -1.93 11.99 8.60
C LYS A 96 -2.71 11.09 9.56
N LEU A 97 -4.05 11.06 9.46
CA LEU A 97 -4.84 10.14 10.26
C LEU A 97 -4.57 8.69 9.88
N LEU A 98 -4.53 8.36 8.59
CA LEU A 98 -4.25 7.02 8.11
C LEU A 98 -2.87 6.55 8.59
N ASP A 99 -1.84 7.40 8.52
CA ASP A 99 -0.50 7.08 9.03
C ASP A 99 -0.53 6.72 10.52
N ARG A 100 -1.28 7.49 11.34
CA ARG A 100 -1.43 7.23 12.78
C ARG A 100 -2.21 5.95 13.09
N LEU A 101 -3.21 5.63 12.26
CA LEU A 101 -4.01 4.42 12.37
C LEU A 101 -3.23 3.17 11.95
N THR A 102 -2.17 3.32 11.15
CA THR A 102 -1.36 2.20 10.63
C THR A 102 -0.35 1.67 11.67
N VAL A 103 -0.12 2.35 12.80
CA VAL A 103 0.88 1.99 13.84
C VAL A 103 0.45 0.77 14.71
N SER A 104 -0.58 0.01 14.36
CA SER A 104 -1.05 -1.15 15.15
C SER A 104 -1.39 -2.40 14.36
N HIS A 105 -0.86 -2.54 13.14
CA HIS A 105 -0.88 -3.77 12.37
C HIS A 105 0.55 -4.34 12.23
N PRO A 106 0.76 -5.67 12.29
CA PRO A 106 1.97 -6.28 11.72
C PRO A 106 2.13 -5.84 10.25
N PRO A 107 3.33 -5.91 9.66
CA PRO A 107 3.59 -5.38 8.33
C PRO A 107 2.53 -5.89 7.34
N ASP A 108 2.02 -4.96 6.53
CA ASP A 108 1.20 -5.17 5.33
C ASP A 108 1.59 -6.49 4.63
N PRO A 109 0.67 -7.31 4.06
CA PRO A 109 1.09 -8.28 3.06
C PRO A 109 1.92 -7.51 2.03
N GLN A 110 3.17 -7.92 1.86
CA GLN A 110 4.19 -7.08 1.25
C GLN A 110 3.69 -6.56 -0.10
N PRO A 111 4.06 -5.32 -0.47
CA PRO A 111 3.62 -4.71 -1.71
C PRO A 111 3.99 -5.60 -2.91
N VAL A 112 3.04 -6.43 -3.32
CA VAL A 112 3.25 -7.43 -4.38
C VAL A 112 3.65 -6.67 -5.65
N ILE A 113 4.83 -6.97 -6.17
CA ILE A 113 5.34 -6.33 -7.37
C ILE A 113 4.60 -6.90 -8.58
N LYS A 114 3.53 -6.21 -8.98
CA LYS A 114 2.62 -6.71 -10.04
C LYS A 114 3.17 -6.59 -11.45
N ASN A 115 4.05 -5.61 -11.71
CA ASN A 115 4.61 -5.36 -13.04
C ASN A 115 5.76 -4.33 -13.03
N LEU A 116 6.41 -4.16 -14.18
CA LEU A 116 7.44 -3.14 -14.39
C LEU A 116 6.98 -1.69 -14.08
N GLN A 117 5.72 -1.33 -14.35
CA GLN A 117 5.24 0.02 -14.03
C GLN A 117 5.26 0.30 -12.53
N PHE A 118 4.99 -0.72 -11.71
CA PHE A 118 5.11 -0.63 -10.25
C PHE A 118 6.56 -0.33 -9.83
N LEU A 119 7.53 -1.05 -10.38
CA LEU A 119 8.96 -0.83 -10.09
C LEU A 119 9.42 0.58 -10.48
N ILE A 120 8.92 1.11 -11.60
CA ILE A 120 9.22 2.47 -12.06
C ILE A 120 8.57 3.51 -11.13
N LYS A 121 7.27 3.38 -10.85
CA LYS A 121 6.51 4.33 -10.04
C LYS A 121 7.09 4.47 -8.63
N ASN A 122 7.53 3.36 -8.05
CA ASN A 122 8.08 3.30 -6.70
C ASN A 122 9.60 3.46 -6.65
N LYS A 123 10.25 3.86 -7.76
CA LYS A 123 11.71 4.07 -7.88
C LYS A 123 12.59 2.85 -7.58
N ILE A 124 12.01 1.66 -7.41
CA ILE A 124 12.75 0.41 -7.19
C ILE A 124 13.69 0.12 -8.37
N LEU A 125 13.24 0.38 -9.59
CA LEU A 125 14.07 0.17 -10.78
C LEU A 125 15.26 1.14 -10.87
N GLN A 126 15.07 2.35 -10.35
CA GLN A 126 16.16 3.32 -10.25
C GLN A 126 17.16 2.88 -9.18
N GLU A 127 16.67 2.29 -8.09
CA GLU A 127 17.53 1.74 -7.06
C GLU A 127 18.38 0.57 -7.56
N PHE A 128 17.81 -0.32 -8.37
CA PHE A 128 18.58 -1.34 -9.08
C PHE A 128 19.68 -0.73 -9.94
N ALA A 129 19.38 0.31 -10.70
CA ALA A 129 20.36 0.98 -11.55
C ALA A 129 21.48 1.68 -10.76
N THR A 130 21.21 2.14 -9.54
CA THR A 130 22.19 2.80 -8.67
C THR A 130 23.03 1.78 -7.90
N THR A 131 22.40 0.79 -7.27
CA THR A 131 23.06 -0.20 -6.39
C THR A 131 23.73 -1.32 -7.19
N CYS A 132 23.09 -1.79 -8.26
CA CYS A 132 23.62 -2.81 -9.17
C CYS A 132 24.07 -2.15 -10.49
N ASN A 133 24.97 -1.18 -10.37
CA ASN A 133 25.44 -0.34 -11.49
C ASN A 133 26.65 -0.91 -12.26
N ASN A 134 27.13 -2.09 -11.88
CA ASN A 134 28.23 -2.80 -12.52
C ASN A 134 27.83 -4.25 -12.82
N GLN A 135 28.59 -4.89 -13.71
CA GLN A 135 28.28 -6.24 -14.19
C GLN A 135 28.35 -7.28 -13.07
N GLU A 136 29.31 -7.18 -12.16
CA GLU A 136 29.49 -8.16 -11.07
C GLU A 136 28.27 -8.21 -10.14
N ASN A 137 27.76 -7.04 -9.70
CA ASN A 137 26.55 -6.95 -8.88
C ASN A 137 25.32 -7.42 -9.65
N ALA A 138 25.24 -7.12 -10.95
CA ALA A 138 24.14 -7.55 -11.79
C ALA A 138 24.11 -9.08 -11.96
N ASP A 139 25.26 -9.68 -12.27
CA ASP A 139 25.40 -11.13 -12.43
C ASP A 139 25.11 -11.85 -11.11
N MET A 140 25.63 -11.35 -9.97
CA MET A 140 25.35 -11.89 -8.65
C MET A 140 23.85 -11.92 -8.32
N LEU A 141 23.14 -10.82 -8.61
CA LEU A 141 21.70 -10.75 -8.39
C LEU A 141 20.93 -11.71 -9.31
N LEU A 142 21.33 -11.79 -10.59
CA LEU A 142 20.70 -12.66 -11.58
C LEU A 142 20.96 -14.14 -11.30
N ASP A 143 22.14 -14.50 -10.79
CA ASP A 143 22.45 -15.84 -10.32
C ASP A 143 21.56 -16.24 -9.14
N THR A 144 21.30 -15.32 -8.22
CA THR A 144 20.48 -15.57 -7.01
C THR A 144 19.04 -15.95 -7.34
N ILE A 145 18.51 -15.48 -8.47
CA ILE A 145 17.15 -15.80 -8.94
C ILE A 145 17.13 -16.85 -10.07
N ASP A 146 18.24 -17.57 -10.28
CA ASP A 146 18.41 -18.57 -11.34
C ASP A 146 18.09 -18.03 -12.75
N PHE A 147 18.42 -16.75 -13.02
CA PHE A 147 18.17 -16.15 -14.33
C PHE A 147 19.07 -16.81 -15.39
N PRO A 148 18.52 -17.35 -16.50
CA PRO A 148 19.28 -18.10 -17.48
C PRO A 148 20.43 -17.29 -18.11
N GLY A 149 21.67 -17.75 -17.92
CA GLY A 149 22.88 -17.05 -18.38
C GLY A 149 22.89 -16.71 -19.88
N HIS A 150 22.37 -17.61 -20.73
CA HIS A 150 22.30 -17.42 -22.18
C HIS A 150 21.27 -16.37 -22.63
N LEU A 151 20.39 -15.92 -21.74
CA LEU A 151 19.40 -14.86 -22.00
C LEU A 151 19.80 -13.52 -21.36
N ARG A 152 20.93 -13.48 -20.63
CA ARG A 152 21.40 -12.24 -20.02
C ARG A 152 21.78 -11.24 -21.11
N PRO A 153 21.20 -10.03 -21.10
CA PRO A 153 21.67 -8.96 -21.96
C PRO A 153 23.10 -8.58 -21.56
N MET A 154 23.90 -8.08 -22.50
CA MET A 154 25.25 -7.61 -22.19
C MET A 154 25.24 -6.32 -21.36
N PHE A 155 25.99 -6.31 -20.26
CA PHE A 155 26.10 -5.18 -19.33
C PHE A 155 27.25 -4.23 -19.71
N PRO A 156 27.03 -2.91 -19.90
CA PRO A 156 25.84 -2.25 -20.40
C PRO A 156 26.09 -1.86 -21.88
N GLN A 157 25.89 -2.76 -22.84
CA GLN A 157 26.45 -2.51 -24.19
C GLN A 157 25.74 -1.43 -25.02
N THR A 158 24.55 -0.95 -24.64
CA THR A 158 23.79 0.02 -25.47
C THR A 158 22.99 1.07 -24.69
N GLY A 159 23.30 1.31 -23.40
CA GLY A 159 22.54 2.31 -22.65
C GLY A 159 22.94 2.47 -21.20
N THR A 160 21.98 2.87 -20.38
CA THR A 160 22.14 3.10 -18.95
C THR A 160 21.91 1.81 -18.16
N ALA A 161 22.44 1.71 -16.94
CA ALA A 161 22.10 0.62 -16.02
C ALA A 161 20.57 0.50 -15.82
N LEU A 162 19.85 1.62 -15.87
CA LEU A 162 18.39 1.63 -15.86
C LEU A 162 17.78 0.89 -17.05
N GLY A 163 18.29 1.13 -18.27
CA GLY A 163 17.84 0.42 -19.47
C GLY A 163 18.13 -1.08 -19.41
N TYR A 164 19.26 -1.46 -18.83
CA TYR A 164 19.61 -2.86 -18.56
C TYR A 164 18.56 -3.52 -17.66
N TRP A 165 18.28 -2.92 -16.49
CA TRP A 165 17.30 -3.46 -15.54
C TRP A 165 15.86 -3.45 -16.09
N GLN A 166 15.51 -2.47 -16.91
CA GLN A 166 14.24 -2.48 -17.66
C GLN A 166 14.12 -3.70 -18.58
N SER A 167 15.21 -4.06 -19.29
CA SER A 167 15.24 -5.24 -20.17
C SER A 167 15.06 -6.54 -19.39
N ILE A 168 15.82 -6.70 -18.30
CA ILE A 168 15.69 -7.85 -17.39
C ILE A 168 14.27 -8.00 -16.87
N CYS A 169 13.67 -6.93 -16.34
CA CYS A 169 12.31 -6.99 -15.81
C CYS A 169 11.29 -7.41 -16.87
N ARG A 170 11.41 -6.93 -18.11
CA ARG A 170 10.53 -7.36 -19.22
C ARG A 170 10.70 -8.85 -19.53
N GLN A 171 11.94 -9.34 -19.53
CA GLN A 171 12.20 -10.77 -19.74
C GLN A 171 11.57 -11.63 -18.65
N ILE A 172 11.72 -11.23 -17.37
CA ILE A 172 11.07 -11.91 -16.25
C ILE A 172 9.55 -11.91 -16.45
N GLN A 173 8.93 -10.77 -16.75
CA GLN A 173 7.49 -10.69 -16.97
C GLN A 173 6.98 -11.57 -18.12
N ASN A 174 7.84 -11.84 -19.11
CA ASN A 174 7.56 -12.74 -20.22
C ASN A 174 7.77 -14.23 -19.87
N GLY A 175 8.08 -14.56 -18.62
CA GLY A 175 8.21 -15.94 -18.14
C GLY A 175 9.57 -16.58 -18.41
N VAL A 176 10.64 -15.79 -18.49
CA VAL A 176 12.01 -16.31 -18.69
C VAL A 176 12.53 -17.08 -17.46
N LEU A 177 12.03 -16.78 -16.25
CA LEU A 177 12.47 -17.49 -15.06
C LEU A 177 11.84 -18.89 -14.96
N PRO A 178 12.58 -19.91 -14.49
CA PRO A 178 12.04 -21.24 -14.25
C PRO A 178 10.84 -21.26 -13.30
N GLY A 179 10.81 -20.33 -12.34
CA GLY A 179 9.74 -20.16 -11.35
C GLY A 179 8.54 -19.34 -11.81
N GLY A 180 8.51 -18.85 -13.05
CA GLY A 180 7.40 -18.07 -13.62
C GLY A 180 7.78 -16.64 -14.00
N ASN A 181 6.86 -15.70 -13.82
CA ASN A 181 7.02 -14.31 -14.24
C ASN A 181 7.07 -13.31 -13.09
N ASP A 182 7.55 -13.78 -11.94
CA ASP A 182 7.49 -13.04 -10.68
C ASP A 182 8.68 -12.08 -10.53
N LEU A 183 8.38 -10.78 -10.60
CA LEU A 183 9.37 -9.73 -10.35
C LEU A 183 9.71 -9.59 -8.86
N GLN A 184 8.91 -10.18 -7.97
CA GLN A 184 9.16 -10.18 -6.53
C GLN A 184 10.48 -10.89 -6.19
N LEU A 185 10.78 -12.00 -6.87
CA LEU A 185 12.04 -12.74 -6.72
C LEU A 185 13.26 -11.83 -6.91
N LEU A 186 13.20 -10.91 -7.89
CA LEU A 186 14.28 -9.98 -8.16
C LEU A 186 14.49 -9.00 -6.99
N VAL A 187 13.43 -8.52 -6.37
CA VAL A 187 13.52 -7.60 -5.21
C VAL A 187 13.92 -8.33 -3.94
N ASP A 188 13.46 -9.56 -3.75
CA ASP A 188 13.82 -10.37 -2.58
C ASP A 188 15.31 -10.71 -2.57
N ALA A 189 15.84 -11.12 -3.73
CA ALA A 189 17.27 -11.34 -3.91
C ALA A 189 18.08 -10.05 -3.70
N ALA A 190 17.57 -8.90 -4.16
CA ALA A 190 18.23 -7.62 -3.94
C ALA A 190 18.25 -7.22 -2.47
N ALA A 191 17.16 -7.45 -1.75
CA ALA A 191 17.06 -7.21 -0.33
C ALA A 191 17.98 -8.14 0.47
N GLU A 192 18.20 -9.37 0.00
CA GLU A 192 19.13 -10.31 0.62
C GLU A 192 20.59 -9.89 0.41
N ILE A 193 20.97 -9.53 -0.81
CA ILE A 193 22.34 -9.10 -1.15
C ILE A 193 22.67 -7.73 -0.52
N PHE A 194 21.68 -6.82 -0.45
CA PHE A 194 21.86 -5.45 0.04
C PHE A 194 20.97 -5.16 1.26
N PRO A 195 21.28 -5.73 2.44
CA PRO A 195 20.44 -5.60 3.64
C PRO A 195 20.33 -4.16 4.16
N ALA A 196 21.31 -3.30 3.87
CA ALA A 196 21.30 -1.89 4.25
C ALA A 196 20.45 -1.01 3.32
N ASN A 197 19.96 -1.53 2.18
CA ASN A 197 19.17 -0.76 1.24
C ASN A 197 17.70 -0.70 1.68
N SER A 198 17.29 0.45 2.22
CA SER A 198 15.94 0.64 2.77
C SER A 198 14.83 0.46 1.74
N ILE A 199 15.08 0.76 0.46
CA ILE A 199 14.09 0.57 -0.59
C ILE A 199 13.89 -0.93 -0.83
N PHE A 200 14.93 -1.74 -1.03
CA PHE A 200 14.74 -3.17 -1.21
C PHE A 200 14.10 -3.84 0.00
N GLN A 201 14.51 -3.48 1.23
CA GLN A 201 13.87 -4.01 2.45
C GLN A 201 12.39 -3.67 2.55
N GLN A 202 11.99 -2.47 2.11
CA GLN A 202 10.59 -2.03 2.16
C GLN A 202 9.67 -2.89 1.28
N TYR A 203 10.19 -3.43 0.17
CA TYR A 203 9.39 -4.17 -0.81
C TYR A 203 9.67 -5.69 -0.81
N ARG A 204 10.37 -6.21 0.21
CA ARG A 204 10.76 -7.62 0.32
C ARG A 204 9.60 -8.53 0.75
N SER A 205 9.52 -9.69 0.09
CA SER A 205 8.96 -11.03 0.40
C SER A 205 9.08 -11.59 1.82
#